data_AF-A0A7H4N453-F1
#
_entry.id   AF-A0A7H4N453-F1
#
_cell.length_a   1.000
_cell.length_b   1.000
_cell.length_c   1.000
_cell.angle_alpha   90.00
_cell.angle_beta   90.00
_cell.angle_gamma   90.00
#
_symmetry.space_group_name_H-M   'P 1'
#
loop_
_entity.id
_entity.type
_entity.pdbx_description
1 polymer ?
#
loop_
_entity_poly.entity_id
_entity_poly.type
_entity_poly.pdbx_seq_one_letter_code
_entity_poly.pdbx_strand_id
1 'polypeptide(L)'
;MHITSTEEKRWIQQRIESVAGKASFSAEEKKRFLSELTAAEGLERYLGAKFPGAKRFSLEGGDALIPMLKEIIRHAGKSGTREVVLGMAHRGRLNVLVNVLG
;
A
#
# COMPACT_ATOMS: atom_id res chain seq x y z
N MET A 1 -3.70 -22.45 -12.63
CA MET A 1 -4.21 -21.11 -13.00
C MET A 1 -5.73 -21.19 -13.09
N HIS A 2 -6.47 -20.41 -12.27
CA HIS A 2 -7.94 -20.47 -12.16
C HIS A 2 -8.70 -19.63 -13.21
N ILE A 3 -8.03 -18.67 -13.85
CA ILE A 3 -8.59 -17.84 -14.92
C ILE A 3 -8.95 -18.74 -16.11
N THR A 4 -10.02 -18.45 -16.85
CA THR A 4 -10.40 -19.21 -18.05
C THR A 4 -9.75 -18.62 -19.31
N SER A 5 -9.85 -17.30 -19.48
CA SER A 5 -9.29 -16.52 -20.59
C SER A 5 -7.79 -16.77 -20.81
N THR A 6 -7.41 -17.22 -22.00
CA THR A 6 -6.00 -17.44 -22.36
C THR A 6 -5.23 -16.13 -22.51
N GLU A 7 -5.89 -15.07 -22.98
CA GLU A 7 -5.29 -13.76 -23.16
C GLU A 7 -4.87 -13.15 -21.81
N GLU A 8 -5.76 -13.16 -20.83
CA GLU A 8 -5.48 -12.65 -19.47
C GLU A 8 -4.34 -13.43 -18.81
N LYS A 9 -4.31 -14.76 -18.97
CA LYS A 9 -3.21 -15.60 -18.46
C LYS A 9 -1.87 -15.17 -19.05
N ARG A 10 -1.81 -15.02 -20.39
CA ARG A 10 -0.58 -14.62 -21.07
C ARG A 10 -0.14 -13.22 -20.66
N TRP A 11 -1.09 -12.30 -20.49
CA TRP A 11 -0.80 -10.94 -20.02
C TRP A 11 -0.15 -10.94 -18.63
N ILE A 12 -0.70 -11.70 -17.66
CA ILE A 12 -0.13 -11.82 -16.32
C ILE A 12 1.25 -12.47 -16.36
N GLN A 13 1.40 -13.57 -17.11
CA GLN A 13 2.69 -14.27 -17.27
C GLN A 13 3.75 -13.32 -17.82
N GLN A 14 3.46 -12.63 -18.93
CA GLN A 14 4.38 -11.67 -19.51
C GLN A 14 4.76 -10.58 -18.51
N ARG A 15 3.81 -10.06 -17.73
CA ARG A 15 4.08 -9.00 -16.75
C ARG A 15 4.97 -9.45 -15.59
N ILE A 16 4.80 -10.67 -15.09
CA ILE A 16 5.56 -11.20 -13.94
C ILE A 16 6.91 -11.77 -14.39
N GLU A 17 6.92 -12.56 -15.46
CA GLU A 17 8.11 -13.29 -15.93
C GLU A 17 9.13 -12.37 -16.60
N SER A 18 8.69 -11.30 -17.29
CA SER A 18 9.60 -10.34 -17.94
C SER A 18 10.54 -9.63 -16.96
N VAL A 19 10.14 -9.49 -15.69
CA VAL A 19 10.98 -8.91 -14.64
C VAL A 19 11.66 -9.98 -13.78
N ALA A 20 11.42 -11.27 -14.03
CA ALA A 20 11.98 -12.41 -13.28
C ALA A 20 11.90 -12.24 -11.75
N GLY A 21 10.80 -11.66 -11.26
CA GLY A 21 10.61 -11.36 -9.83
C GLY A 21 11.48 -10.23 -9.28
N LYS A 22 12.28 -9.56 -10.12
CA LYS A 22 13.13 -8.42 -9.75
C LYS A 22 12.52 -7.11 -10.24
N ALA A 23 11.66 -6.53 -9.41
CA ALA A 23 11.19 -5.18 -9.66
C ALA A 23 12.35 -4.18 -9.60
N SER A 24 12.46 -3.32 -10.61
CA SER A 24 13.40 -2.21 -10.63
C SER A 24 12.72 -0.96 -10.08
N PHE A 25 13.26 -0.42 -8.99
CA PHE A 25 12.83 0.84 -8.39
C PHE A 25 14.04 1.76 -8.27
N SER A 26 13.82 3.05 -8.50
CA SER A 26 14.85 4.07 -8.28
C SER A 26 15.25 4.15 -6.80
N ALA A 27 16.41 4.74 -6.51
CA ALA A 27 16.85 4.93 -5.13
C ALA A 27 15.87 5.83 -4.34
N GLU A 28 15.29 6.82 -5.01
CA GLU A 28 14.29 7.75 -4.51
C GLU A 28 12.98 7.03 -4.18
N GLU A 29 12.52 6.13 -5.05
CA GLU A 29 11.33 5.32 -4.80
C GLU A 29 11.52 4.42 -3.57
N LYS A 30 12.68 3.75 -3.46
CA LYS A 30 13.00 2.93 -2.28
C LYS A 30 13.04 3.76 -0.99
N LYS A 31 13.65 4.94 -1.02
CA LYS A 31 13.66 5.88 0.13
C LYS A 31 12.26 6.33 0.49
N ARG A 32 11.40 6.60 -0.50
CA ARG A 32 9.99 6.95 -0.30
C ARG A 32 9.22 5.81 0.37
N PHE A 33 9.35 4.58 -0.13
CA PHE A 33 8.70 3.41 0.48
C PHE A 33 9.14 3.21 1.92
N LEU A 34 10.44 3.35 2.20
CA LEU A 34 10.95 3.28 3.58
C LEU A 34 10.33 4.36 4.47
N SER A 35 10.27 5.60 4.00
CA SER A 35 9.64 6.69 4.75
C SER A 35 8.16 6.46 5.02
N GLU A 36 7.42 5.90 4.05
CA GLU A 36 6.01 5.54 4.19
C GLU A 36 5.79 4.41 5.20
N LEU A 37 6.67 3.40 5.22
CA LEU A 37 6.68 2.35 6.24
C LEU A 37 7.00 2.91 7.63
N THR A 38 7.99 3.78 7.75
CA THR A 38 8.34 4.43 9.02
C THR A 38 7.19 5.28 9.55
N ALA A 39 6.46 5.98 8.69
CA ALA A 39 5.27 6.74 9.09
C ALA A 39 4.14 5.83 9.59
N ALA A 40 3.95 4.67 8.95
CA ALA A 40 2.97 3.67 9.36
C ALA A 40 3.26 3.15 10.78
N GLU A 41 4.49 2.68 11.02
CA GLU A 41 4.93 2.16 12.32
C GLU A 41 4.94 3.26 13.40
N GLY A 42 5.42 4.46 13.05
CA GLY A 42 5.56 5.59 13.97
C GLY A 42 4.22 6.04 14.55
N LEU A 43 3.17 6.08 13.73
CA LEU A 43 1.83 6.43 14.20
C LEU A 43 1.27 5.38 15.18
N GLU A 44 1.45 4.09 14.88
CA GLU A 44 0.95 3.02 15.76
C GLU A 44 1.64 3.04 17.12
N ARG A 45 2.97 3.24 17.13
CA ARG A 45 3.74 3.40 18.36
C ARG A 45 3.30 4.62 19.15
N TYR A 46 3.08 5.75 18.48
CA TYR A 46 2.62 6.97 19.13
C TYR A 46 1.24 6.78 19.77
N LEU A 47 0.28 6.20 19.04
CA LEU A 47 -1.06 5.93 19.54
C LEU A 47 -1.03 4.92 20.70
N GLY A 48 -0.19 3.88 20.59
CA GLY A 48 0.01 2.91 21.66
C GLY A 48 0.57 3.52 22.94
N ALA A 49 1.52 4.46 22.84
CA ALA A 49 2.10 5.15 23.98
C ALA A 49 1.15 6.20 24.59
N LYS A 50 0.46 6.97 23.74
CA LYS A 50 -0.42 8.07 24.18
C LYS A 50 -1.76 7.59 24.73
N PHE A 51 -2.29 6.49 24.20
CA PHE A 51 -3.61 5.94 24.55
C PHE A 51 -3.48 4.45 24.93
N PRO A 52 -2.80 4.14 26.05
CA PRO A 52 -2.59 2.76 26.46
C PRO A 52 -3.92 2.04 26.70
N GLY A 53 -4.04 0.82 26.16
CA GLY A 53 -5.25 -0.01 26.29
C GLY A 53 -6.42 0.36 25.38
N ALA A 54 -6.36 1.50 24.67
CA ALA A 54 -7.40 1.87 23.71
C ALA A 54 -7.38 0.93 22.48
N LYS A 55 -8.56 0.44 22.08
CA LYS A 55 -8.71 -0.39 20.87
C LYS A 55 -8.51 0.48 19.63
N ARG A 56 -7.37 0.31 18.95
CA ARG A 56 -7.02 1.05 17.72
C ARG A 56 -7.02 0.22 16.43
N PHE A 57 -7.21 -1.11 16.53
CA PHE A 57 -7.19 -2.03 15.38
C PHE A 57 -5.93 -1.83 14.50
N SER A 58 -4.77 -1.87 15.17
CA SER A 58 -3.45 -1.51 14.65
C SER A 58 -3.14 -2.12 13.27
N LEU A 59 -2.41 -1.35 12.46
CA LEU A 59 -1.82 -1.83 11.22
C LEU A 59 -0.51 -2.60 11.40
N GLU A 60 0.07 -2.66 12.61
CA GLU A 60 1.37 -3.31 12.86
C GLU A 60 1.42 -4.74 12.27
N GLY A 61 2.47 -5.01 11.50
CA GLY A 61 2.68 -6.25 10.74
C GLY A 61 2.06 -6.23 9.34
N GLY A 62 1.21 -5.25 9.04
CA GLY A 62 0.61 -4.98 7.73
C GLY A 62 1.01 -3.62 7.14
N ASP A 63 2.13 -3.06 7.61
CA ASP A 63 2.60 -1.68 7.35
C ASP A 63 2.75 -1.38 5.84
N ALA A 64 3.04 -2.40 5.03
CA ALA A 64 3.12 -2.31 3.58
C ALA A 64 1.82 -1.86 2.90
N LEU A 65 0.68 -1.91 3.60
CA LEU A 65 -0.59 -1.36 3.13
C LEU A 65 -0.47 0.14 2.79
N ILE A 66 0.31 0.91 3.57
CA ILE A 66 0.47 2.35 3.38
C ILE A 66 1.19 2.70 2.07
N PRO A 67 2.42 2.21 1.80
CA PRO A 67 3.07 2.45 0.53
C PRO A 67 2.30 1.85 -0.65
N MET A 68 1.64 0.69 -0.46
CA MET A 68 0.80 0.07 -1.50
C MET A 68 -0.36 0.97 -1.91
N LEU A 69 -1.16 1.47 -0.96
CA LEU A 69 -2.29 2.36 -1.25
C LEU A 69 -1.82 3.66 -1.91
N LYS A 70 -0.74 4.27 -1.40
CA LYS A 70 -0.18 5.47 -2.00
C LYS A 70 0.29 5.23 -3.43
N GLU A 71 0.93 4.09 -3.70
CA GLU A 71 1.39 3.76 -5.05
C GLU A 71 0.22 3.47 -6.01
N ILE A 72 -0.85 2.80 -5.54
CA ILE A 72 -2.08 2.63 -6.32
C ILE A 72 -2.66 4.01 -6.73
N ILE A 73 -2.74 4.95 -5.78
CA ILE A 73 -3.26 6.30 -6.04
C ILE A 73 -2.34 7.06 -7.01
N ARG A 74 -1.02 7.03 -6.79
CA ARG A 74 -0.03 7.66 -7.70
C ARG A 74 -0.12 7.08 -9.11
N HIS A 75 -0.24 5.77 -9.23
CA HIS A 75 -0.36 5.10 -10.52
C HIS A 75 -1.68 5.46 -11.21
N ALA A 76 -2.80 5.47 -10.47
CA ALA A 76 -4.09 5.90 -11.00
C ALA A 76 -4.04 7.33 -11.56
N GLY A 77 -3.43 8.26 -10.82
CA GLY A 77 -3.23 9.63 -11.29
C GLY A 77 -2.37 9.72 -12.55
N LYS A 78 -1.27 8.95 -12.63
CA LYS A 78 -0.44 8.85 -13.85
C LYS A 78 -1.20 8.29 -15.05
N SER A 79 -2.20 7.44 -14.82
CA SER A 79 -3.08 6.88 -15.86
C SER A 79 -4.27 7.79 -16.21
N GLY A 80 -4.37 9.00 -15.65
CA GLY A 80 -5.42 9.97 -15.95
C GLY A 80 -6.70 9.83 -15.10
N THR A 81 -6.71 8.95 -14.10
CA THR A 81 -7.82 8.83 -13.15
C THR A 81 -7.94 10.11 -12.32
N ARG A 82 -9.16 10.67 -12.25
CA ARG A 82 -9.44 11.91 -11.50
C ARG A 82 -9.85 11.67 -10.06
N GLU A 83 -10.51 10.55 -9.79
CA GLU A 83 -11.11 10.26 -8.49
C GLU A 83 -10.85 8.81 -8.09
N VAL A 84 -10.61 8.59 -6.79
CA VAL A 84 -10.43 7.26 -6.19
C VAL A 84 -11.37 7.16 -4.99
N VAL A 85 -12.22 6.12 -4.99
CA VAL A 85 -13.12 5.82 -3.89
C VAL A 85 -12.57 4.62 -3.13
N LEU A 86 -12.38 4.76 -1.81
CA LEU A 86 -11.84 3.70 -0.94
C LEU A 86 -12.90 3.22 0.06
N GLY A 87 -13.26 1.93 -0.04
CA GLY A 87 -13.99 1.22 1.02
C GLY A 87 -13.03 0.39 1.86
N MET A 88 -13.05 0.54 3.18
CA MET A 88 -12.21 -0.26 4.07
C MET A 88 -12.86 -0.55 5.43
N ALA A 89 -12.45 -1.67 6.03
CA ALA A 89 -12.83 -2.06 7.40
C ALA A 89 -11.98 -1.31 8.46
N HIS A 90 -11.83 -1.90 9.65
CA HIS A 90 -11.16 -1.26 10.80
C HIS A 90 -9.64 -1.42 10.84
N ARG A 91 -9.08 -2.49 10.26
CA ARG A 91 -7.63 -2.81 10.32
C ARG A 91 -6.80 -1.70 9.67
N GLY A 92 -6.01 -0.99 10.47
CA GLY A 92 -5.17 0.12 10.03
C GLY A 92 -5.94 1.34 9.52
N ARG A 93 -7.23 1.48 9.82
CA ARG A 93 -8.05 2.59 9.32
C ARG A 93 -7.55 3.96 9.78
N LEU A 94 -7.15 4.08 11.05
CA LEU A 94 -6.55 5.32 11.57
C LEU A 94 -5.25 5.65 10.84
N ASN A 95 -4.46 4.62 10.51
CA ASN A 95 -3.23 4.77 9.77
C ASN A 95 -3.46 5.26 8.35
N VAL A 96 -4.43 4.68 7.64
CA VAL A 96 -4.81 5.11 6.29
C VAL A 96 -5.33 6.54 6.30
N LEU A 97 -6.19 6.91 7.25
CA LEU A 97 -6.68 8.29 7.36
C LEU A 97 -5.52 9.28 7.48
N VAL A 98 -4.66 9.11 8.48
CA VAL A 98 -3.57 10.05 8.77
C VAL A 98 -2.47 10.03 7.71
N ASN A 99 -2.01 8.84 7.31
CA ASN A 99 -0.82 8.71 6.48
C ASN A 99 -1.14 8.73 4.98
N VAL A 100 -2.37 8.47 4.54
CA VAL A 100 -2.75 8.43 3.10
C VAL A 100 -3.69 9.56 2.71
N LEU A 101 -4.72 9.85 3.52
CA LEU A 101 -5.77 10.80 3.15
C LEU A 101 -5.53 12.23 3.67
N GLY A 102 -4.76 12.39 4.75
CA GLY A 102 -4.46 13.67 5.40
C GLY A 102 -5.51 14.05 6.44
#